data_AF-A0A4R6P0Y3-F1
#
_entry.id   AF-A0A4R6P0Y3-F1
#
_cell.length_a   1.000
_cell.length_b   1.000
_cell.length_c   1.000
_cell.angle_alpha   90.00
_cell.angle_beta   90.00
_cell.angle_gamma   90.00
#
_symmetry.space_group_name_H-M   'P 1'
#
loop_
_entity.id
_entity.type
_entity.pdbx_description
1 polymer ?
#
loop_
_entity_poly.entity_id
_entity_poly.type
_entity_poly.pdbx_seq_one_letter_code
_entity_poly.pdbx_strand_id
1 'polypeptide(L)'
;MAPNSAKFLFSNGTDDRVSLFDDGRVKVWSTTHLWSEMGRERHNALGETVLLGIGRTLDVPGPGDRRQTCDAEFALTPELGHTVAATVAADNGTFVQFFHDGTIAVGNDGRDVATVFNAGREATAERGVNGVGGSVMVTFGGSYRPKTVRQSDYQVELSEATAPRPNRLYKDEFLVK
;
A
#
# COMPACT_ATOMS: atom_id res chain seq x y z
N MET A 1 -23.73 6.00 -0.65
CA MET A 1 -22.34 5.52 -0.62
C MET A 1 -21.72 6.01 0.67
N ALA A 2 -21.32 5.13 1.60
CA ALA A 2 -20.54 5.58 2.75
C ALA A 2 -19.25 6.24 2.23
N PRO A 3 -18.84 7.40 2.78
CA PRO A 3 -17.59 8.05 2.37
C PRO A 3 -16.44 7.04 2.51
N ASN A 4 -15.45 7.14 1.61
CA ASN A 4 -14.18 6.44 1.79
C ASN A 4 -13.73 6.71 3.24
N SER A 5 -13.27 5.67 3.94
CA SER A 5 -12.71 5.85 5.27
C SER A 5 -11.67 6.97 5.23
N ALA A 6 -11.61 7.76 6.31
CA ALA A 6 -10.51 8.68 6.53
C ALA A 6 -9.21 7.90 6.29
N LYS A 7 -8.32 8.50 5.51
CA LYS A 7 -7.10 7.87 5.08
C LYS A 7 -6.04 8.93 4.85
N PHE A 8 -4.81 8.52 5.06
CA PHE A 8 -3.63 9.25 4.64
C PHE A 8 -3.15 8.65 3.31
N LEU A 9 -2.69 9.52 2.41
CA LEU A 9 -2.28 9.18 1.07
C LEU A 9 -0.82 9.60 0.87
N PHE A 10 0.02 8.63 0.54
CA PHE A 10 1.44 8.82 0.30
C PHE A 10 1.80 8.43 -1.13
N SER A 11 2.88 8.99 -1.65
CA SER A 11 3.45 8.61 -2.94
C SER A 11 4.97 8.60 -2.88
N ASN A 12 5.58 7.79 -3.74
CA ASN A 12 7.01 7.74 -3.99
C ASN A 12 7.45 8.73 -5.11
N GLY A 13 6.64 9.74 -5.41
CA GLY A 13 6.90 10.68 -6.51
C GLY A 13 6.65 10.11 -7.91
N THR A 14 6.11 8.89 -8.00
CA THR A 14 5.69 8.27 -9.26
C THR A 14 4.15 8.08 -9.29
N ASP A 15 3.65 7.20 -10.16
CA ASP A 15 2.26 6.78 -10.19
C ASP A 15 1.85 5.89 -9.01
N ASP A 16 2.81 5.46 -8.18
CA ASP A 16 2.57 4.55 -7.07
C ASP A 16 2.18 5.30 -5.82
N ARG A 17 1.17 4.74 -5.15
CA ARG A 17 0.49 5.40 -4.04
C ARG A 17 0.15 4.40 -2.95
N VAL A 18 0.22 4.89 -1.72
CA VAL A 18 -0.15 4.12 -0.55
C VAL A 18 -1.24 4.85 0.20
N SER A 19 -2.38 4.19 0.39
CA SER A 19 -3.45 4.65 1.26
C SER A 19 -3.39 3.91 2.58
N LEU A 20 -3.12 4.63 3.67
CA LEU A 20 -3.23 4.12 5.03
C LEU A 20 -4.58 4.54 5.60
N PHE A 21 -5.45 3.57 5.82
CA PHE A 21 -6.81 3.83 6.31
C PHE A 21 -6.83 3.92 7.83
N ASP A 22 -7.75 4.73 8.36
CA ASP A 22 -7.98 4.89 9.79
C ASP A 22 -8.41 3.58 10.49
N ASP A 23 -8.90 2.59 9.73
CA ASP A 23 -9.21 1.22 10.18
C ASP A 23 -7.99 0.27 10.18
N GLY A 24 -6.78 0.79 9.99
CA GLY A 24 -5.52 0.03 10.05
C GLY A 24 -5.14 -0.71 8.76
N ARG A 25 -5.99 -0.70 7.73
CA ARG A 25 -5.65 -1.29 6.43
C ARG A 25 -4.64 -0.43 5.68
N VAL A 26 -3.81 -1.08 4.87
CA VAL A 26 -2.87 -0.42 3.95
C VAL A 26 -3.20 -0.85 2.53
N LYS A 27 -3.39 0.10 1.62
CA LYS A 27 -3.55 -0.18 0.19
C LYS A 27 -2.39 0.42 -0.59
N VAL A 28 -1.58 -0.42 -1.19
CA VAL A 28 -0.59 -0.04 -2.20
C VAL A 28 -1.24 -0.16 -3.57
N TRP A 29 -1.12 0.85 -4.43
CA TRP A 29 -1.74 0.82 -5.75
C TRP A 29 -0.95 1.65 -6.75
N SER A 30 -1.06 1.27 -8.01
CA SER A 30 -0.43 1.94 -9.15
C SER A 30 -1.40 1.97 -10.32
N THR A 31 -1.27 2.95 -11.21
CA THR A 31 -2.02 2.98 -12.47
C THR A 31 -1.20 2.46 -13.66
N THR A 32 0.08 2.17 -13.49
CA THR A 32 0.98 1.81 -14.61
C THR A 32 1.36 0.34 -14.63
N HIS A 33 1.18 -0.38 -13.53
CA HIS A 33 1.56 -1.78 -13.42
C HIS A 33 0.67 -2.55 -12.44
N LEU A 34 0.79 -3.88 -12.52
CA LEU A 34 0.30 -4.83 -11.53
C LEU A 34 1.40 -5.08 -10.49
N TRP A 35 1.01 -5.27 -9.22
CA TRP A 35 1.94 -5.57 -8.15
C TRP A 35 2.25 -7.07 -8.07
N SER A 36 3.46 -7.42 -7.66
CA SER A 36 3.86 -8.78 -7.31
C SER A 36 4.25 -8.85 -5.84
N GLU A 37 3.81 -9.89 -5.14
CA GLU A 37 4.28 -10.20 -3.80
C GLU A 37 5.66 -10.86 -3.93
N MET A 38 6.72 -10.13 -3.58
CA MET A 38 8.09 -10.62 -3.72
C MET A 38 8.50 -11.54 -2.57
N GLY A 39 7.93 -11.30 -1.39
CA GLY A 39 8.22 -12.10 -0.21
C GLY A 39 7.47 -11.62 1.02
N ARG A 40 7.55 -12.46 2.06
CA ARG A 40 7.10 -12.13 3.41
C ARG A 40 8.19 -12.45 4.39
N GLU A 41 8.43 -11.50 5.29
CA GLU A 41 9.41 -11.64 6.34
C GLU A 41 8.73 -11.52 7.69
N ARG A 42 9.06 -12.46 8.58
CA ARG A 42 8.67 -12.40 9.99
C ARG A 42 9.91 -12.05 10.79
N HIS A 43 9.95 -10.85 11.35
CA HIS A 43 11.00 -10.53 12.30
C HIS A 43 10.57 -11.12 13.65
N ASN A 44 11.29 -12.15 14.07
CA ASN A 44 11.14 -12.93 15.29
C ASN A 44 10.90 -12.02 16.52
N ALA A 45 9.62 -11.92 16.91
CA ALA A 45 8.99 -11.15 18.00
C ALA A 45 8.39 -9.76 17.68
N LEU A 46 8.51 -9.24 16.45
CA LEU A 46 8.08 -7.88 16.11
C LEU A 46 7.05 -7.80 14.98
N GLY A 47 6.42 -8.91 14.58
CA GLY A 47 5.36 -8.92 13.55
C GLY A 47 5.85 -9.28 12.15
N GLU A 48 5.01 -9.05 11.16
CA GLU A 48 5.24 -9.49 9.77
C GLU A 48 5.25 -8.31 8.79
N THR A 49 6.04 -8.48 7.74
CA THR A 49 6.20 -7.54 6.63
C THR A 49 5.99 -8.26 5.31
N VAL A 50 5.30 -7.63 4.38
CA VAL A 50 5.19 -8.05 2.99
C VAL A 50 5.98 -7.09 2.11
N LEU A 51 6.82 -7.63 1.23
CA LEU A 51 7.55 -6.87 0.22
C LEU A 51 6.80 -6.94 -1.11
N LEU A 52 6.47 -5.78 -1.67
CA LEU A 52 5.75 -5.63 -2.92
C LEU A 52 6.67 -5.02 -3.97
N GLY A 53 6.74 -5.68 -5.11
CA GLY A 53 7.51 -5.22 -6.27
C GLY A 53 6.63 -4.89 -7.45
N ILE A 54 7.22 -4.14 -8.38
CA ILE A 54 6.65 -3.92 -9.70
C ILE A 54 6.57 -5.28 -10.41
N GLY A 55 5.35 -5.76 -10.67
CA GLY A 55 5.09 -6.94 -11.45
C GLY A 55 5.00 -6.61 -12.93
N ARG A 56 3.92 -7.04 -13.58
CA ARG A 56 3.71 -6.75 -15.01
C ARG A 56 3.31 -5.28 -15.22
N THR A 57 4.07 -4.56 -16.04
CA THR A 57 3.68 -3.24 -16.57
C THR A 57 2.45 -3.38 -17.47
N LEU A 58 1.52 -2.42 -17.37
CA LEU A 58 0.31 -2.39 -18.19
C LEU A 58 0.59 -1.79 -19.56
N ASP A 59 0.05 -2.41 -20.61
CA ASP A 59 0.14 -1.89 -21.97
C ASP A 59 -0.59 -0.54 -22.12
N VAL A 60 -1.70 -0.39 -21.39
CA VAL A 60 -2.47 0.84 -21.32
C VAL A 60 -2.54 1.28 -19.86
N PRO A 61 -1.80 2.34 -19.46
CA PRO A 61 -1.86 2.84 -18.10
C PRO A 61 -3.23 3.44 -17.80
N GLY A 62 -3.62 3.37 -16.53
CA GLY A 62 -4.78 4.07 -16.01
C GLY A 62 -4.59 5.59 -15.98
N PRO A 63 -5.64 6.34 -15.63
CA PRO A 63 -5.66 7.78 -15.77
C PRO A 63 -4.77 8.42 -14.68
N GLY A 64 -3.95 9.39 -15.09
CA GLY A 64 -3.18 10.23 -14.19
C GLY A 64 -3.92 11.49 -13.71
N ASP A 65 -4.95 11.90 -14.44
CA ASP A 65 -5.59 13.20 -14.25
C ASP A 65 -6.47 13.25 -13.00
N ARG A 66 -6.51 14.42 -12.34
CA ARG A 66 -7.35 14.71 -11.16
C ARG A 66 -7.07 13.82 -9.95
N ARG A 67 -5.83 13.35 -9.80
CA ARG A 67 -5.41 12.63 -8.60
C ARG A 67 -5.51 13.53 -7.38
N GLN A 68 -5.93 12.92 -6.28
CA GLN A 68 -5.91 13.55 -4.97
C GLN A 68 -4.47 13.92 -4.61
N THR A 69 -4.24 15.12 -4.08
CA THR A 69 -2.95 15.51 -3.50
C THR A 69 -2.59 14.54 -2.37
N CYS A 70 -1.33 14.10 -2.33
CA CYS A 70 -0.82 13.27 -1.26
C CYS A 70 -0.55 14.11 -0.01
N ASP A 71 -0.69 13.50 1.17
CA ASP A 71 -0.30 14.10 2.44
C ASP A 71 1.23 14.20 2.57
N ALA A 72 1.95 13.24 1.98
CA ALA A 72 3.40 13.30 1.81
C ALA A 72 3.85 12.62 0.51
N GLU A 73 4.97 13.07 -0.02
CA GLU A 73 5.60 12.54 -1.22
C GLU A 73 7.11 12.38 -0.99
N PHE A 74 7.65 11.22 -1.38
CA PHE A 74 9.05 10.85 -1.15
C PHE A 74 9.71 10.50 -2.47
N ALA A 75 10.64 11.33 -2.94
CA ALA A 75 11.30 11.09 -4.21
C ALA A 75 12.21 9.84 -4.16
N LEU A 76 12.18 9.04 -5.22
CA LEU A 76 13.11 7.92 -5.39
C LEU A 76 14.36 8.35 -6.17
N THR A 77 15.43 7.59 -6.00
CA THR A 77 16.72 7.75 -6.68
C THR A 77 17.19 6.36 -7.11
N PRO A 78 16.73 5.85 -8.27
CA PRO A 78 16.89 4.45 -8.66
C PRO A 78 18.33 3.93 -8.63
N GLU A 79 19.32 4.81 -8.77
CA GLU A 79 20.74 4.50 -8.70
C GLU A 79 21.17 3.95 -7.33
N LEU A 80 20.39 4.20 -6.28
CA LEU A 80 20.63 3.70 -4.92
C LEU A 80 20.07 2.28 -4.67
N GLY A 81 19.39 1.68 -5.64
CA GLY A 81 18.92 0.29 -5.60
C GLY A 81 17.97 0.00 -4.43
N HIS A 82 18.10 -1.19 -3.84
CA HIS A 82 17.25 -1.63 -2.73
C HIS A 82 17.67 -1.02 -1.38
N THR A 83 17.53 0.29 -1.28
CA THR A 83 17.77 1.07 -0.07
C THR A 83 16.52 1.87 0.28
N VAL A 84 16.26 2.02 1.58
CA VAL A 84 15.06 2.73 2.07
C VAL A 84 15.17 4.21 1.70
N ALA A 85 14.22 4.68 0.90
CA ALA A 85 14.06 6.09 0.52
C ALA A 85 13.32 6.87 1.60
N ALA A 86 12.26 6.29 2.15
CA ALA A 86 11.47 6.87 3.22
C ALA A 86 10.68 5.80 3.99
N THR A 87 10.41 6.08 5.25
CA THR A 87 9.56 5.28 6.13
C THR A 87 8.38 6.12 6.61
N VAL A 88 7.17 5.65 6.34
CA VAL A 88 5.94 6.13 6.99
C VAL A 88 5.60 5.16 8.11
N ALA A 89 5.28 5.67 9.30
CA ALA A 89 4.84 4.82 10.42
C ALA A 89 3.56 5.36 11.05
N ALA A 90 2.84 4.46 11.72
CA ALA A 90 1.64 4.75 12.47
C ALA A 90 1.78 4.29 13.93
N ASP A 91 1.03 4.93 14.80
CA ASP A 91 1.01 4.71 16.26
C ASP A 91 0.49 3.33 16.68
N ASN A 92 -0.10 2.56 15.75
CA ASN A 92 -0.48 1.16 15.90
C ASN A 92 0.63 0.17 15.48
N GLY A 93 1.84 0.67 15.23
CA GLY A 93 2.98 -0.11 14.75
C GLY A 93 2.98 -0.41 13.25
N THR A 94 1.95 -0.01 12.49
CA THR A 94 1.95 -0.19 11.03
C THR A 94 3.02 0.71 10.42
N PHE A 95 3.76 0.19 9.46
CA PHE A 95 4.74 0.96 8.72
C PHE A 95 4.71 0.63 7.23
N VAL A 96 5.17 1.59 6.44
CA VAL A 96 5.37 1.49 4.99
C VAL A 96 6.76 2.02 4.71
N GLN A 97 7.58 1.24 4.01
CA GLN A 97 8.88 1.68 3.54
C GLN A 97 8.87 1.74 2.03
N PHE A 98 9.23 2.91 1.49
CA PHE A 98 9.52 3.10 0.08
C PHE A 98 10.99 2.82 -0.14
N PHE A 99 11.32 2.02 -1.15
CA PHE A 99 12.69 1.76 -1.56
C PHE A 99 13.00 2.50 -2.86
N HIS A 100 14.27 2.87 -3.02
CA HIS A 100 14.72 3.62 -4.19
C HIS A 100 14.57 2.85 -5.52
N ASP A 101 14.52 1.53 -5.49
CA ASP A 101 14.24 0.66 -6.65
C ASP A 101 12.75 0.57 -7.04
N GLY A 102 11.85 1.25 -6.31
CA GLY A 102 10.41 1.23 -6.54
C GLY A 102 9.65 0.13 -5.79
N THR A 103 10.35 -0.76 -5.06
CA THR A 103 9.69 -1.70 -4.17
C THR A 103 9.10 -1.00 -2.94
N ILE A 104 8.07 -1.61 -2.36
CA ILE A 104 7.37 -1.08 -1.19
C ILE A 104 7.21 -2.21 -0.17
N ALA A 105 7.73 -2.01 1.04
CA ALA A 105 7.43 -2.91 2.15
C ALA A 105 6.27 -2.36 2.97
N VAL A 106 5.35 -3.25 3.37
CA VAL A 106 4.25 -2.94 4.27
C VAL A 106 4.29 -3.92 5.42
N GLY A 107 4.41 -3.42 6.65
CA GLY A 107 4.54 -4.27 7.82
C GLY A 107 3.87 -3.70 9.06
N ASN A 108 3.91 -4.47 10.14
CA ASN A 108 3.49 -4.00 11.45
C ASN A 108 4.45 -4.48 12.52
N ASP A 109 4.91 -3.55 13.36
CA ASP A 109 5.76 -3.78 14.52
C ASP A 109 4.93 -4.39 15.68
N GLY A 110 4.48 -5.63 15.55
CA GLY A 110 3.84 -6.41 16.62
C GLY A 110 2.60 -7.22 16.21
N ARG A 111 2.17 -7.13 14.94
CA ARG A 111 1.05 -7.92 14.40
C ARG A 111 1.47 -8.73 13.18
N ASP A 112 0.86 -9.90 13.05
CA ASP A 112 1.02 -10.76 11.89
C ASP A 112 0.12 -10.28 10.74
N VAL A 113 0.53 -10.53 9.50
CA VAL A 113 -0.26 -10.17 8.32
C VAL A 113 -1.44 -11.15 8.23
N ALA A 114 -2.65 -10.63 8.42
CA ALA A 114 -3.87 -11.43 8.33
C ALA A 114 -4.24 -11.76 6.88
N THR A 115 -4.20 -10.75 6.00
CA THR A 115 -4.48 -10.94 4.56
C THR A 115 -3.64 -10.01 3.70
N VAL A 116 -3.27 -10.53 2.52
CA VAL A 116 -2.76 -9.75 1.39
C VAL A 116 -3.70 -10.03 0.22
N PHE A 117 -4.42 -9.01 -0.22
CA PHE A 117 -5.39 -9.10 -1.30
C PHE A 117 -4.86 -8.31 -2.50
N ASN A 118 -4.23 -9.04 -3.43
CA ASN A 118 -3.64 -8.47 -4.64
C ASN A 118 -4.64 -8.55 -5.80
N ALA A 119 -5.13 -7.40 -6.25
CA ALA A 119 -6.07 -7.27 -7.33
C ALA A 119 -5.49 -6.43 -8.47
N GLY A 120 -5.85 -6.77 -9.69
CA GLY A 120 -5.50 -6.05 -10.91
C GLY A 120 -6.75 -5.68 -11.69
N ARG A 121 -6.66 -4.59 -12.46
CA ARG A 121 -7.63 -4.25 -13.49
C ARG A 121 -6.90 -3.72 -14.72
N GLU A 122 -7.36 -4.14 -15.90
CA GLU A 122 -6.80 -3.72 -17.19
C GLU A 122 -7.82 -2.95 -18.02
N ALA A 123 -7.33 -2.18 -18.99
CA ALA A 123 -8.18 -1.47 -19.93
C ALA A 123 -8.92 -2.46 -20.82
N THR A 124 -10.22 -2.26 -20.98
CA THR A 124 -11.05 -3.02 -21.92
C THR A 124 -11.88 -2.08 -22.78
N ALA A 125 -12.31 -2.56 -23.95
CA ALA A 125 -13.15 -1.79 -24.87
C ALA A 125 -14.47 -1.31 -24.23
N GLU A 126 -14.99 -2.04 -23.24
CA GLU A 126 -16.28 -1.76 -22.60
C GLU A 126 -16.22 -0.64 -21.54
N ARG A 127 -15.05 -0.40 -20.93
CA ARG A 127 -14.93 0.50 -19.76
C ARG A 127 -13.92 1.63 -19.95
N GLY A 128 -13.09 1.57 -20.99
CA GLY A 128 -12.01 2.53 -21.22
C GLY A 128 -10.93 2.44 -20.13
N VAL A 129 -10.20 3.54 -19.92
CA VAL A 129 -9.00 3.56 -19.04
C VAL A 129 -9.29 3.80 -17.55
N ASN A 130 -10.55 4.05 -17.16
CA ASN A 130 -10.87 4.43 -15.77
C ASN A 130 -10.70 3.29 -14.76
N GLY A 131 -9.92 3.53 -13.71
CA GLY A 131 -9.73 2.58 -12.61
C GLY A 131 -8.84 1.38 -12.95
N VAL A 132 -8.06 1.47 -14.03
CA VAL A 132 -7.00 0.54 -14.45
C VAL A 132 -5.79 0.65 -13.52
N GLY A 133 -5.15 -0.47 -13.22
CA GLY A 133 -4.04 -0.52 -12.28
C GLY A 133 -3.98 -1.76 -11.40
N GLY A 134 -2.84 -1.95 -10.75
CA GLY A 134 -2.66 -2.91 -9.66
C GLY A 134 -2.99 -2.32 -8.29
N SER A 135 -3.47 -3.16 -7.38
CA SER A 135 -3.79 -2.78 -6.01
C SER A 135 -3.60 -3.95 -5.05
N VAL A 136 -2.76 -3.77 -4.04
CA VAL A 136 -2.60 -4.71 -2.93
C VAL A 136 -3.18 -4.10 -1.67
N MET A 137 -4.16 -4.76 -1.06
CA MET A 137 -4.64 -4.45 0.28
C MET A 137 -3.97 -5.39 1.29
N VAL A 138 -3.28 -4.81 2.28
CA VAL A 138 -2.68 -5.53 3.40
C VAL A 138 -3.47 -5.22 4.67
N THR A 139 -3.79 -6.26 5.43
CA THR A 139 -4.48 -6.15 6.72
C THR A 139 -3.74 -6.93 7.79
N PHE A 140 -3.66 -6.41 9.00
CA PHE A 140 -3.00 -7.05 10.12
C PHE A 140 -4.00 -7.67 11.10
N GLY A 141 -3.63 -8.77 11.74
CA GLY A 141 -4.45 -9.46 12.72
C GLY A 141 -4.27 -8.86 14.13
N GLY A 142 -5.38 -8.75 14.87
CA GLY A 142 -5.37 -8.32 16.27
C GLY A 142 -5.21 -6.81 16.49
N SER A 143 -5.13 -6.44 17.77
CA SER A 143 -4.94 -5.06 18.21
C SER A 143 -3.65 -4.96 19.01
N TYR A 144 -2.70 -4.18 18.52
CA TYR A 144 -1.44 -3.92 19.19
C TYR A 144 -1.02 -2.48 18.92
N ARG A 145 -0.48 -1.82 19.94
CA ARG A 145 0.15 -0.50 19.81
C ARG A 145 1.51 -0.56 20.53
N PRO A 146 2.63 -0.41 19.79
CA PRO A 146 3.95 -0.45 20.41
C PRO A 146 4.14 0.74 21.34
N LYS A 147 4.89 0.53 22.43
CA LYS A 147 5.27 1.63 23.35
C LYS A 147 6.23 2.61 22.71
N THR A 148 7.11 2.10 21.84
CA THR A 148 8.09 2.89 21.09
C THR A 148 7.71 2.79 19.62
N VAL A 149 7.33 3.92 19.05
CA VAL A 149 7.01 4.01 17.63
C VAL A 149 8.31 4.00 16.83
N ARG A 150 8.27 3.33 15.67
CA ARG A 150 9.38 3.29 14.71
C ARG A 150 9.78 4.71 14.29
N GLN A 151 11.09 4.94 14.14
CA GLN A 151 11.59 6.17 13.54
C GLN A 151 11.12 6.26 12.08
N SER A 152 10.51 7.38 11.72
CA SER A 152 9.85 7.57 10.43
C SER A 152 10.06 9.00 9.91
N ASP A 153 9.98 9.14 8.59
CA ASP A 153 9.99 10.43 7.90
C ASP A 153 8.60 11.09 7.95
N TYR A 154 7.56 10.28 8.14
CA TYR A 154 6.19 10.75 8.34
C TYR A 154 5.45 9.86 9.34
N GLN A 155 4.86 10.49 10.36
CA GLN A 155 4.16 9.81 11.43
C GLN A 155 2.65 10.05 11.34
N VAL A 156 1.89 8.98 11.57
CA VAL A 156 0.43 8.99 11.51
C VAL A 156 -0.16 8.50 12.83
N GLU A 157 -1.29 9.09 13.21
CA GLU A 157 -2.15 8.58 14.26
C GLU A 157 -3.41 7.97 13.63
N LEU A 158 -3.71 6.72 13.99
CA LEU A 158 -4.88 6.01 13.48
C LEU A 158 -5.84 5.72 14.62
N SER A 159 -7.14 5.88 14.41
CA SER A 159 -8.14 5.60 15.44
C SER A 159 -8.30 4.09 15.68
N GLU A 160 -8.34 3.29 14.61
CA GLU A 160 -8.80 1.89 14.61
C GLU A 160 -10.16 1.68 15.31
N ALA A 161 -11.02 2.70 15.34
CA ALA A 161 -12.30 2.62 16.07
C ALA A 161 -13.32 1.65 15.43
N THR A 162 -13.09 1.25 14.19
CA THR A 162 -13.96 0.35 13.42
C THR A 162 -13.16 -0.80 12.84
N ALA A 163 -13.78 -1.98 12.76
CA ALA A 163 -13.16 -3.13 12.14
C ALA A 163 -12.83 -2.87 10.65
N PRO A 164 -11.71 -3.43 10.13
CA PRO A 164 -11.36 -3.39 8.72
C PRO A 164 -12.52 -3.86 7.84
N ARG A 165 -12.83 -3.09 6.79
CA ARG A 165 -13.83 -3.54 5.79
C ARG A 165 -13.32 -4.79 5.06
N PRO A 166 -14.19 -5.79 4.79
CA PRO A 166 -13.81 -6.96 4.02
C PRO A 166 -13.32 -6.61 2.62
N ASN A 167 -12.29 -7.33 2.17
CA ASN A 167 -11.79 -7.24 0.80
C ASN A 167 -12.81 -7.84 -0.17
N ARG A 168 -12.97 -7.21 -1.33
CA ARG A 168 -13.78 -7.72 -2.43
C ARG A 168 -13.22 -7.22 -3.75
N LEU A 169 -13.36 -8.02 -4.80
CA LEU A 169 -13.16 -7.55 -6.15
C LEU A 169 -14.30 -6.60 -6.52
N TYR A 170 -13.96 -5.49 -7.13
CA TYR A 170 -14.92 -4.67 -7.86
C TYR A 170 -15.12 -5.24 -9.27
N LYS A 171 -16.10 -4.70 -10.01
CA LYS A 171 -16.33 -5.08 -11.40
C LYS A 171 -15.01 -5.04 -12.19
N ASP A 172 -14.77 -6.05 -13.03
CA ASP A 172 -13.60 -6.19 -13.91
C ASP A 172 -12.23 -6.26 -13.21
N GLU A 173 -12.19 -6.37 -11.88
CA GLU A 173 -10.96 -6.74 -11.17
C GLU A 173 -10.79 -8.26 -11.16
N PHE A 174 -9.54 -8.69 -11.19
CA PHE A 174 -9.13 -10.07 -11.01
C PHE A 174 -8.04 -10.17 -9.94
N LEU A 175 -7.89 -11.34 -9.33
CA LEU A 175 -6.78 -11.59 -8.43
C LEU A 175 -5.50 -11.77 -9.24
N VAL A 176 -4.47 -11.02 -8.86
CA VAL A 176 -3.11 -11.22 -9.37
C VAL A 176 -2.47 -12.33 -8.53
N LYS A 177 -1.97 -13.37 -9.20
CA LYS A 177 -1.28 -14.49 -8.56
C LYS A 177 0.22 -14.26 -8.56
#